data_AF-A0A9W7AIP7-F1
#
_entry.id   AF-A0A9W7AIP7-F1
#
_cell.length_a   1.000
_cell.length_b   1.000
_cell.length_c   1.000
_cell.angle_alpha   90.00
_cell.angle_beta   90.00
_cell.angle_gamma   90.00
#
_symmetry.space_group_name_H-M   'P 1'
#
loop_
_entity.id
_entity.type
_entity.pdbx_description
1 polymer ?
#
loop_
_entity_poly.entity_id
_entity_poly.type
_entity_poly.pdbx_seq_one_letter_code
_entity_poly.pdbx_strand_id
1 'polypeptide(L)'
;MEMIGGILYSTGPFHQILHECLYLSYFIVAITALLESHSRLPLDTWRTALAVALLLEGILFNAHANMQEGYEKIEHQLMSLCSISNGLVALYSVRNPKDIFAYVSTFGLMVVQGLWFYVIAFTYKGLVLTMHTVTPAFSIVCMGVWAVATGASAWGRDKDTESSLERQEYKKVMSDIDISSRGGEDGII
;
A
#
# COMPACT_ATOMS: atom_id res chain seq x y z
N MET A 1 12.07 -3.60 24.45
CA MET A 1 11.20 -4.24 25.46
C MET A 1 9.95 -3.39 25.74
N GLU A 2 9.13 -2.99 24.74
CA GLU A 2 7.97 -2.11 25.00
C GLU A 2 6.63 -2.82 25.09
N MET A 3 6.47 -4.00 24.47
CA MET A 3 5.22 -4.77 24.62
C MET A 3 4.97 -5.20 26.08
N ILE A 4 6.04 -5.37 26.85
CA ILE A 4 6.01 -5.60 28.31
C ILE A 4 6.44 -4.34 29.09
N GLY A 5 7.26 -3.48 28.50
CA GLY A 5 7.79 -2.30 29.18
C GLY A 5 6.81 -1.15 29.33
N GLY A 6 5.82 -0.99 28.46
CA GLY A 6 4.79 0.05 28.62
C GLY A 6 3.91 -0.17 29.87
N ILE A 7 3.72 -1.43 30.27
CA ILE A 7 2.96 -1.80 31.47
C ILE A 7 3.85 -1.69 32.73
N LEU A 8 5.15 -1.98 32.61
CA LEU A 8 6.08 -2.06 33.76
C LEU A 8 6.89 -0.78 34.04
N TYR A 9 7.07 0.12 33.06
CA TYR A 9 8.03 1.23 33.16
C TYR A 9 7.43 2.65 33.03
N SER A 10 6.18 2.85 33.47
CA SER A 10 5.69 4.22 33.77
C SER A 10 5.57 5.17 32.57
N THR A 11 5.26 4.67 31.38
CA THR A 11 4.62 5.50 30.35
C THR A 11 3.11 5.36 30.55
N GLY A 12 2.43 6.41 31.04
CA GLY A 12 1.01 6.34 31.39
C GLY A 12 0.09 5.78 30.28
N PRO A 13 -1.18 5.47 30.59
CA PRO A 13 -2.10 4.74 29.69
C PRO A 13 -2.22 5.35 28.28
N PHE A 14 -1.99 6.65 28.15
CA PHE A 14 -1.99 7.39 26.89
C PHE A 14 -0.91 6.97 25.89
N HIS A 15 0.22 6.40 26.35
CA HIS A 15 1.29 5.96 25.46
C HIS A 15 0.89 4.72 24.64
N GLN A 16 0.15 3.80 25.24
CA GLN A 16 -0.44 2.66 24.53
C GLN A 16 -1.59 3.12 23.62
N ILE A 17 -2.41 4.06 24.08
CA ILE A 17 -3.53 4.59 23.28
C ILE A 17 -3.07 5.12 21.92
N LEU A 18 -1.90 5.77 21.84
CA LEU A 18 -1.37 6.26 20.57
C LEU A 18 -1.12 5.14 19.55
N HIS A 19 -0.54 4.02 19.99
CA HIS A 19 -0.31 2.84 19.16
C HIS A 19 -1.62 2.14 18.80
N GLU A 20 -2.54 2.01 19.75
CA GLU A 20 -3.86 1.43 19.50
C GLU A 20 -4.69 2.28 18.52
N CYS A 21 -4.62 3.61 18.60
CA CYS A 21 -5.24 4.51 17.63
C CYS A 21 -4.65 4.31 16.22
N LEU A 22 -3.35 4.10 16.12
CA LEU A 22 -2.69 3.81 14.85
C LEU A 22 -3.19 2.48 14.27
N TYR A 23 -3.17 1.39 15.05
CA TYR A 23 -3.65 0.08 14.60
C TYR A 23 -5.12 0.10 14.22
N LEU A 24 -5.95 0.76 15.03
CA LEU A 24 -7.37 0.92 14.74
C LEU A 24 -7.60 1.69 13.43
N SER A 25 -6.78 2.71 13.13
CA SER A 25 -6.92 3.46 11.87
C SER A 25 -6.71 2.56 10.65
N TYR A 26 -5.70 1.70 10.64
CA TYR A 26 -5.47 0.74 9.56
C TYR A 26 -6.49 -0.40 9.53
N PHE A 27 -7.00 -0.82 10.69
CA PHE A 27 -8.12 -1.76 10.75
C PHE A 27 -9.38 -1.19 10.08
N ILE A 28 -9.68 0.09 10.30
CA ILE A 28 -10.77 0.79 9.61
C ILE A 28 -10.53 0.88 8.11
N VAL A 29 -9.27 1.10 7.66
CA VAL A 29 -8.92 1.03 6.23
C VAL A 29 -9.24 -0.35 5.64
N ALA A 30 -8.91 -1.43 6.34
CA ALA A 30 -9.24 -2.78 5.89
C ALA A 30 -10.77 -3.02 5.82
N ILE A 31 -11.52 -2.57 6.83
CA ILE A 31 -12.99 -2.65 6.82
C ILE A 31 -13.57 -1.87 5.64
N THR A 32 -13.09 -0.65 5.39
CA THR A 32 -13.58 0.17 4.26
C THR A 32 -13.26 -0.48 2.92
N ALA A 33 -12.07 -1.06 2.74
CA ALA A 33 -11.73 -1.84 1.56
C ALA A 33 -12.66 -3.06 1.36
N LEU A 34 -12.93 -3.82 2.43
CA LEU A 34 -13.85 -4.96 2.38
C LEU A 34 -15.27 -4.52 2.02
N LEU A 35 -15.80 -3.50 2.68
CA LEU A 35 -17.15 -2.98 2.40
C LEU A 35 -17.26 -2.42 0.98
N GLU A 36 -16.24 -1.71 0.50
CA GLU A 36 -16.19 -1.21 -0.88
C GLU A 36 -16.16 -2.36 -1.89
N SER A 37 -15.43 -3.44 -1.62
CA SER A 37 -15.40 -4.64 -2.49
C SER A 37 -16.78 -5.31 -2.63
N HIS A 38 -17.65 -5.14 -1.63
CA HIS A 38 -19.05 -5.59 -1.64
C HIS A 38 -20.03 -4.48 -2.08
N SER A 39 -19.54 -3.39 -2.67
CA SER A 39 -20.34 -2.23 -3.11
C SER A 39 -21.21 -1.61 -2.00
N ARG A 40 -20.77 -1.72 -0.73
CA ARG A 40 -21.44 -1.12 0.43
C ARG A 40 -20.97 0.29 0.74
N LEU A 41 -19.88 0.73 0.10
CA LEU A 41 -19.33 2.09 0.21
C LEU A 41 -19.10 2.67 -1.19
N PRO A 42 -19.04 4.02 -1.31
CA PRO A 42 -18.62 4.68 -2.54
C PRO A 42 -17.22 4.23 -3.00
N LEU A 43 -16.96 4.34 -4.30
CA LEU A 43 -15.64 4.07 -4.86
C LEU A 43 -14.57 4.98 -4.24
N ASP A 44 -13.36 4.45 -4.07
CA ASP A 44 -12.19 5.11 -3.50
C ASP A 44 -12.34 5.53 -2.01
N THR A 45 -13.34 4.99 -1.30
CA THR A 45 -13.50 5.20 0.15
C THR A 45 -12.31 4.62 0.90
N TRP A 46 -11.84 3.43 0.51
CA TRP A 46 -10.66 2.82 1.16
C TRP A 46 -9.39 3.63 0.94
N ARG A 47 -9.21 4.23 -0.26
CA ARG A 47 -8.04 5.09 -0.55
C ARG A 47 -8.09 6.38 0.26
N THR A 48 -9.28 6.93 0.43
CA THR A 48 -9.50 8.12 1.28
C THR A 48 -9.19 7.79 2.75
N ALA A 49 -9.72 6.67 3.25
CA ALA A 49 -9.43 6.20 4.60
C ALA A 49 -7.92 5.95 4.82
N LEU A 50 -7.27 5.31 3.84
CA LEU A 50 -5.82 5.06 3.85
C LEU A 50 -5.03 6.37 3.92
N ALA A 51 -5.40 7.35 3.10
CA ALA A 51 -4.71 8.64 3.10
C ALA A 51 -4.80 9.35 4.46
N VAL A 52 -5.97 9.31 5.11
CA VAL A 52 -6.17 9.86 6.46
C VAL A 52 -5.35 9.09 7.49
N ALA A 53 -5.33 7.75 7.42
CA ALA A 53 -4.53 6.92 8.32
C ALA A 53 -3.02 7.22 8.19
N LEU A 54 -2.52 7.39 6.97
CA LEU A 54 -1.11 7.74 6.70
C LEU A 54 -0.73 9.13 7.23
N LEU A 55 -1.61 10.12 7.06
CA LEU A 55 -1.40 11.46 7.60
C LEU A 55 -1.42 11.45 9.14
N LEU A 56 -2.37 10.72 9.73
CA LEU A 56 -2.44 10.53 11.18
C LEU A 56 -1.16 9.86 11.69
N GLU A 57 -0.74 8.76 11.06
CA GLU A 57 0.51 8.09 11.39
C GLU A 57 1.68 9.06 11.37
N GLY A 58 1.81 9.86 10.32
CA GLY A 58 2.86 10.86 10.21
C GLY A 58 2.89 11.83 11.40
N ILE A 59 1.73 12.34 11.81
CA ILE A 59 1.60 13.22 12.98
C ILE A 59 2.00 12.47 14.26
N LEU A 60 1.52 11.24 14.45
CA LEU A 60 1.81 10.43 15.64
C LEU A 60 3.31 10.09 15.73
N PHE A 61 3.96 9.72 14.62
CA PHE A 61 5.39 9.46 14.58
C PHE A 61 6.22 10.70 14.84
N ASN A 62 5.80 11.88 14.35
CA ASN A 62 6.50 13.12 14.67
C ASN A 62 6.41 13.44 16.17
N ALA A 63 5.23 13.28 16.76
CA ALA A 63 5.04 13.47 18.20
C ALA A 63 5.88 12.47 19.00
N HIS A 64 5.90 11.20 18.59
CA HIS A 64 6.71 10.16 19.22
C HIS A 64 8.21 10.41 19.08
N ALA A 65 8.68 10.83 17.91
CA ALA A 65 10.09 11.14 17.67
C ALA A 65 10.61 12.24 18.62
N ASN A 66 9.77 13.21 18.99
CA ASN A 66 10.14 14.27 19.93
C ASN A 66 10.32 13.77 21.37
N MET A 67 9.87 12.56 21.70
CA MET A 67 10.09 11.89 22.98
C MET A 67 11.36 11.03 23.00
N GLN A 68 11.96 10.80 21.83
CA GLN A 68 13.16 9.98 21.68
C GLN A 68 14.42 10.85 21.63
N GLU A 69 15.56 10.23 21.87
CA GLU A 69 16.88 10.89 21.82
C GLU A 69 17.79 10.24 20.78
N GLY A 70 18.84 10.97 20.39
CA GLY A 70 19.87 10.47 19.48
C GLY A 70 19.32 10.05 18.12
N TYR A 71 19.74 8.87 17.65
CA TYR A 71 19.41 8.37 16.32
C TYR A 71 17.98 7.79 16.23
N GLU A 72 17.42 7.31 17.34
CA GLU A 72 16.04 6.83 17.38
C GLU A 72 15.07 7.96 17.00
N LYS A 73 15.36 9.19 17.44
CA LYS A 73 14.61 10.38 17.01
C LYS A 73 14.66 10.60 15.50
N ILE A 74 15.83 10.51 14.89
CA ILE A 74 16.01 10.75 13.44
C ILE A 74 15.23 9.72 12.62
N GLU A 75 15.31 8.44 13.00
CA GLU A 75 14.61 7.34 12.33
C GLU A 75 13.09 7.50 12.39
N HIS A 76 12.55 7.92 13.54
CA HIS A 76 11.12 8.21 13.70
C HIS A 76 10.68 9.49 12.97
N GLN A 77 11.53 10.52 12.89
CA GLN A 77 11.27 11.71 12.08
C GLN A 77 11.23 11.38 10.58
N LEU A 78 12.14 10.52 10.10
CA LEU A 78 12.12 10.08 8.71
C LEU A 78 10.87 9.26 8.40
N MET A 79 10.45 8.39 9.33
CA MET A 79 9.17 7.67 9.22
C MET A 79 8.01 8.65 9.09
N SER A 80 7.94 9.66 9.97
CA SER A 80 6.89 10.68 9.90
C SER A 80 6.80 11.34 8.53
N LEU A 81 7.95 11.78 7.99
CA LEU A 81 8.01 12.40 6.67
C LEU A 81 7.56 11.44 5.55
N CYS A 82 7.95 10.17 5.65
CA CYS A 82 7.52 9.13 4.71
C CYS A 82 6.00 8.95 4.75
N SER A 83 5.40 8.82 5.94
CA SER A 83 3.96 8.60 6.10
C SER A 83 3.14 9.82 5.67
N ILE A 84 3.60 11.05 5.96
CA ILE A 84 2.97 12.28 5.44
C ILE A 84 3.02 12.31 3.92
N SER A 85 4.20 12.06 3.34
CA SER A 85 4.37 12.06 1.88
C SER A 85 3.48 11.01 1.22
N ASN A 86 3.41 9.81 1.80
CA ASN A 86 2.55 8.75 1.32
C ASN A 86 1.06 9.12 1.41
N GLY A 87 0.64 9.74 2.53
CA GLY A 87 -0.72 10.26 2.69
C GLY A 87 -1.08 11.31 1.65
N LEU A 88 -0.17 12.22 1.31
CA LEU A 88 -0.37 13.21 0.25
C LEU A 88 -0.48 12.58 -1.14
N VAL A 89 0.36 11.59 -1.45
CA VAL A 89 0.28 10.85 -2.72
C VAL A 89 -1.01 10.02 -2.80
N ALA A 90 -1.44 9.42 -1.70
CA ALA A 90 -2.71 8.70 -1.61
C ALA A 90 -3.91 9.63 -1.84
N LEU A 91 -3.93 10.83 -1.23
CA LEU A 91 -4.94 11.86 -1.53
C LEU A 91 -4.93 12.27 -2.99
N TYR A 92 -3.73 12.44 -3.57
CA TYR A 92 -3.60 12.75 -4.99
C TYR A 92 -4.16 11.64 -5.88
N SER A 93 -3.95 10.37 -5.51
CA SER A 93 -4.50 9.20 -6.20
C SER A 93 -6.04 9.13 -6.10
N VAL A 94 -6.64 9.55 -4.98
CA VAL A 94 -8.11 9.67 -4.85
C VAL A 94 -8.66 10.71 -5.83
N ARG A 95 -7.97 11.86 -5.97
CA ARG A 95 -8.38 12.90 -6.93
C ARG A 95 -8.18 12.47 -8.38
N ASN A 96 -7.17 11.66 -8.66
CA ASN A 96 -6.77 11.24 -10.00
C ASN A 96 -6.72 9.71 -10.10
N PRO A 97 -7.87 9.00 -10.01
CA PRO A 97 -7.90 7.53 -9.90
C PRO A 97 -7.42 6.80 -11.16
N LYS A 98 -7.30 7.51 -12.29
CA LYS A 98 -6.76 6.98 -13.56
C LYS A 98 -5.25 7.13 -13.67
N ASP A 99 -4.59 7.84 -12.77
CA ASP A 99 -3.15 8.02 -12.79
C ASP A 99 -2.46 6.78 -12.18
N ILE A 100 -1.86 5.98 -13.06
CA ILE A 100 -1.13 4.77 -12.67
C ILE A 100 0.11 5.09 -11.84
N PHE A 101 0.76 6.24 -12.06
CA PHE A 101 1.94 6.62 -11.30
C PHE A 101 1.56 6.97 -9.87
N ALA A 102 0.43 7.66 -9.66
CA ALA A 102 -0.09 7.92 -8.33
C ALA A 102 -0.38 6.61 -7.57
N TYR A 103 -1.05 5.66 -8.24
CA TYR A 103 -1.39 4.36 -7.65
C TYR A 103 -0.14 3.53 -7.27
N VAL A 104 0.80 3.39 -8.21
CA VAL A 104 2.06 2.65 -7.98
C VAL A 104 2.92 3.33 -6.91
N SER A 105 2.95 4.67 -6.90
CA SER A 105 3.71 5.43 -5.89
C SER A 105 3.14 5.26 -4.49
N THR A 106 1.81 5.33 -4.32
CA THR A 106 1.17 5.05 -3.02
C THR A 106 1.52 3.64 -2.51
N PHE A 107 1.41 2.63 -3.39
CA PHE A 107 1.73 1.26 -2.99
C PHE A 107 3.21 1.08 -2.68
N GLY A 108 4.10 1.62 -3.51
CA GLY A 108 5.54 1.55 -3.31
C GLY A 108 5.98 2.23 -2.02
N LEU A 109 5.43 3.40 -1.71
CA LEU A 109 5.69 4.11 -0.45
C LEU A 109 5.15 3.33 0.75
N MET A 110 3.97 2.69 0.64
CA MET A 110 3.46 1.82 1.70
C MET A 110 4.39 0.63 2.00
N VAL A 111 4.96 0.01 0.96
CA VAL A 111 5.94 -1.08 1.13
C VAL A 111 7.18 -0.57 1.84
N VAL A 112 7.76 0.54 1.36
CA VAL A 112 8.94 1.17 1.98
C VAL A 112 8.68 1.50 3.45
N GLN A 113 7.55 2.12 3.76
CA GLN A 113 7.14 2.46 5.11
C GLN A 113 6.95 1.20 5.99
N GLY A 114 6.25 0.18 5.50
CA GLY A 114 6.06 -1.08 6.23
C GLY A 114 7.37 -1.80 6.51
N LEU A 115 8.32 -1.78 5.57
CA LEU A 115 9.65 -2.33 5.78
C LEU A 115 10.47 -1.53 6.79
N TRP A 116 10.27 -0.21 6.84
CA TRP A 116 10.96 0.67 7.79
C TRP A 116 10.50 0.37 9.22
N PHE A 117 9.22 0.06 9.42
CA PHE A 117 8.69 -0.41 10.71
C PHE A 117 9.43 -1.65 11.21
N TYR A 118 9.63 -2.65 10.35
CA TYR A 118 10.38 -3.85 10.71
C TYR A 118 11.82 -3.50 11.09
N VAL A 119 12.48 -2.62 10.33
CA VAL A 119 13.86 -2.24 10.59
C VAL A 119 14.02 -1.49 11.91
N ILE A 120 13.15 -0.52 12.22
CA ILE A 120 13.14 0.16 13.53
C ILE A 120 12.87 -0.85 14.65
N ALA A 121 11.86 -1.71 14.49
CA ALA A 121 11.48 -2.70 15.49
C ALA A 121 12.62 -3.69 15.77
N PHE A 122 13.31 -4.18 14.73
CA PHE A 122 14.46 -5.05 14.90
C PHE A 122 15.60 -4.30 15.55
N THR A 123 16.04 -3.17 14.98
CA THR A 123 17.20 -2.38 15.44
C THR A 123 17.13 -2.02 16.92
N TYR A 124 15.96 -1.56 17.39
CA TYR A 124 15.84 -1.02 18.74
C TYR A 124 15.17 -1.97 19.72
N LYS A 125 14.39 -2.96 19.26
CA LYS A 125 13.54 -3.77 20.15
C LYS A 125 13.73 -5.29 20.00
N GLY A 126 14.39 -5.80 18.97
CA GLY A 126 14.50 -7.24 18.67
C GLY A 126 15.92 -7.78 18.51
N LEU A 127 16.61 -7.37 17.46
CA LEU A 127 17.97 -7.78 17.11
C LEU A 127 18.87 -6.56 17.24
N VAL A 128 19.97 -6.65 17.99
CA VAL A 128 20.96 -5.55 18.06
C VAL A 128 21.68 -5.43 16.71
N LEU A 129 20.98 -4.89 15.71
CA LEU A 129 21.56 -4.47 14.45
C LEU A 129 22.43 -3.26 14.77
N THR A 130 23.70 -3.36 14.42
CA THR A 130 24.61 -2.22 14.54
C THR A 130 24.18 -1.12 13.55
N MET A 131 24.47 0.13 13.87
CA MET A 131 24.09 1.31 13.07
C MET A 131 24.47 1.18 11.59
N HIS A 132 25.64 0.62 11.30
CA HIS A 132 26.13 0.39 9.93
C HIS A 132 25.33 -0.67 9.15
N THR A 133 24.53 -1.49 9.84
CA THR A 133 23.77 -2.59 9.23
C THR A 133 22.29 -2.27 9.03
N VAL A 134 21.76 -1.23 9.68
CA VAL A 134 20.34 -0.85 9.63
C VAL A 134 19.92 -0.42 8.22
N THR A 135 20.59 0.59 7.66
CA THR A 135 20.29 1.10 6.31
C THR A 135 20.52 0.06 5.22
N PRO A 136 21.63 -0.69 5.19
CA PRO A 136 21.81 -1.77 4.21
C PRO A 136 20.79 -2.89 4.34
N ALA A 137 20.42 -3.30 5.56
CA ALA A 137 19.38 -4.31 5.76
C ALA A 137 18.03 -3.82 5.23
N PHE A 138 17.66 -2.56 5.50
CA PHE A 138 16.47 -1.95 4.92
C PHE A 138 16.48 -1.97 3.39
N SER A 139 17.59 -1.53 2.79
CA SER A 139 17.74 -1.51 1.33
C SER A 139 17.62 -2.91 0.73
N ILE A 140 18.24 -3.93 1.34
CA ILE A 140 18.16 -5.31 0.86
C ILE A 140 16.74 -5.85 0.92
N VAL A 141 16.01 -5.60 2.01
CA VAL A 141 14.62 -6.07 2.14
C VAL A 141 13.72 -5.35 1.13
N CYS A 142 13.89 -4.04 0.95
CA CYS A 142 13.20 -3.28 -0.09
C CYS A 142 13.46 -3.87 -1.49
N MET A 143 14.73 -4.11 -1.82
CA MET A 143 15.12 -4.73 -3.09
C MET A 143 14.51 -6.12 -3.26
N GLY A 144 14.49 -6.94 -2.20
CA GLY A 144 13.89 -8.27 -2.21
C GLY A 144 12.38 -8.24 -2.48
N VAL A 145 11.64 -7.37 -1.79
CA VAL A 145 10.20 -7.22 -2.00
C VAL A 145 9.90 -6.74 -3.43
N TRP A 146 10.65 -5.75 -3.92
CA TRP A 146 10.49 -5.28 -5.29
C TRP A 146 10.84 -6.34 -6.33
N ALA A 147 11.91 -7.12 -6.13
CA ALA A 147 12.27 -8.21 -7.02
C ALA A 147 11.16 -9.28 -7.09
N VAL A 148 10.56 -9.63 -5.96
CA VAL A 148 9.41 -10.56 -5.91
C VAL A 148 8.19 -9.96 -6.58
N ALA A 149 7.85 -8.70 -6.30
CA ALA A 149 6.70 -8.03 -6.92
C ALA A 149 6.85 -7.93 -8.45
N THR A 150 8.03 -7.53 -8.94
CA THR A 150 8.33 -7.47 -10.37
C THR A 150 8.32 -8.88 -10.99
N GLY A 151 8.94 -9.86 -10.35
CA GLY A 151 8.94 -11.26 -10.79
C GLY A 151 7.52 -11.83 -10.88
N ALA A 152 6.69 -11.62 -9.87
CA ALA A 152 5.29 -12.04 -9.86
C ALA A 152 4.47 -11.32 -10.95
N SER A 153 4.72 -10.03 -11.20
CA SER A 153 4.03 -9.28 -12.26
C SER A 153 4.43 -9.70 -13.68
N ALA A 154 5.65 -10.23 -13.85
CA ALA A 154 6.10 -10.81 -15.11
C ALA A 154 5.58 -12.25 -15.27
N TRP A 155 5.41 -12.97 -14.17
CA TRP A 155 4.93 -14.35 -14.15
C TRP A 155 3.45 -14.44 -14.50
N GLY A 156 3.14 -14.98 -15.67
CA GLY A 156 1.76 -15.19 -16.15
C GLY A 156 1.28 -14.16 -17.18
N ARG A 157 2.07 -13.11 -17.46
CA ARG A 157 1.72 -12.08 -18.45
C ARG A 157 1.52 -12.65 -19.86
N ASP A 158 2.28 -13.68 -20.22
CA ASP A 158 2.14 -14.35 -21.52
C ASP A 158 0.79 -15.07 -21.65
N LYS A 159 0.33 -15.73 -20.57
CA LYS A 159 -0.95 -16.47 -20.55
C LYS A 159 -2.16 -15.54 -20.64
N ASP A 160 -2.10 -14.41 -19.96
CA ASP A 160 -3.17 -13.41 -20.01
C ASP A 160 -3.24 -12.74 -21.39
N THR A 161 -2.08 -12.48 -22.00
CA THR A 161 -1.97 -11.89 -23.34
C THR A 161 -2.56 -12.83 -24.40
N GLU A 162 -2.19 -14.11 -24.39
CA GLU A 162 -2.78 -15.13 -25.28
C GLU A 162 -4.30 -15.21 -25.12
N SER A 163 -4.81 -15.29 -23.88
CA SER A 163 -6.26 -15.36 -23.62
C SER A 163 -7.04 -14.11 -24.07
N SER A 164 -6.37 -12.96 -24.14
CA SER A 164 -6.97 -11.70 -24.57
C SER A 164 -7.04 -11.60 -26.09
N LEU A 165 -6.02 -12.10 -26.79
CA LEU A 165 -5.97 -12.18 -28.25
C LEU A 165 -7.02 -13.18 -28.76
N GLU A 166 -7.11 -14.36 -28.16
CA GLU A 166 -8.14 -15.36 -28.50
C GLU A 166 -9.57 -14.79 -28.35
N ARG A 167 -9.81 -14.02 -27.27
CA ARG A 167 -11.11 -13.35 -27.07
C ARG A 167 -11.40 -12.26 -28.09
N GLN A 168 -10.39 -11.54 -28.56
CA GLN A 168 -10.55 -10.53 -29.62
C GLN A 168 -10.83 -11.19 -30.98
N GLU A 169 -10.11 -12.25 -31.32
CA GLU A 169 -10.36 -13.01 -32.55
C GLU A 169 -11.75 -13.62 -32.56
N TYR A 170 -12.17 -14.24 -31.45
CA TYR A 170 -13.53 -14.78 -31.33
C TYR A 170 -14.62 -13.72 -31.54
N LYS A 171 -14.45 -12.53 -30.95
CA LYS A 171 -15.39 -11.42 -31.15
C LYS A 171 -15.46 -10.95 -32.59
N LYS A 172 -14.31 -10.90 -33.28
CA LYS A 172 -14.22 -10.52 -34.69
C LYS A 172 -14.90 -11.55 -35.59
N VAL A 173 -14.66 -12.84 -35.36
CA VAL A 173 -15.32 -13.92 -36.10
C VAL A 173 -16.83 -13.86 -35.92
N MET A 174 -17.31 -13.63 -34.68
CA MET A 174 -18.74 -13.51 -34.43
C MET A 174 -19.37 -12.28 -35.09
N SER A 175 -18.68 -11.13 -35.15
CA SER A 175 -19.18 -9.97 -35.88
C SER A 175 -19.24 -10.19 -37.38
N ASP A 176 -18.25 -10.89 -37.96
CA ASP A 176 -18.21 -11.17 -39.39
C ASP A 176 -19.33 -12.14 -39.81
N ILE A 177 -19.65 -13.12 -38.96
CA ILE A 177 -20.78 -14.06 -39.17
C ILE A 177 -22.12 -13.30 -39.15
N ASP A 178 -22.34 -12.42 -38.16
CA ASP A 178 -23.58 -11.64 -38.01
C ASP A 178 -23.78 -10.62 -39.15
N ILE A 179 -22.69 -10.11 -39.73
CA ILE A 179 -22.76 -9.26 -40.92
C ILE A 179 -23.13 -10.08 -42.17
N SER A 180 -22.57 -11.29 -42.32
CA SER A 180 -22.88 -12.15 -43.47
C SER A 180 -24.32 -12.66 -43.47
N SER A 181 -24.90 -12.93 -42.29
CA SER A 181 -26.28 -13.38 -42.17
C SER A 181 -27.29 -12.28 -42.54
N ARG A 182 -26.97 -11.01 -42.22
CA ARG A 182 -27.79 -9.85 -42.57
C ARG A 182 -27.69 -9.45 -44.04
N GLY A 183 -26.52 -9.60 -44.65
CA GLY A 183 -26.31 -9.29 -46.08
C GLY A 183 -26.96 -10.27 -47.05
N GLY A 184 -27.42 -11.43 -46.57
CA GLY A 184 -28.11 -12.45 -47.38
C GLY A 184 -29.61 -12.23 -47.55
N GLU A 185 -30.24 -11.38 -46.73
CA GLU A 185 -31.70 -11.14 -46.77
C GLU A 185 -32.11 -10.04 -47.77
N ASP A 186 -31.16 -9.19 -48.22
CA ASP A 186 -31.45 -8.09 -49.16
C ASP A 186 -31.38 -8.48 -50.65
N GLY A 187 -31.20 -9.78 -50.96
CA GLY A 187 -30.93 -10.29 -52.31
C GLY A 187 -32.07 -11.01 -53.04
N ILE A 188 -33.28 -11.06 -52.48
CA ILE A 188 -34.44 -11.72 -53.13
C ILE A 188 -35.52 -10.68 -53.41
N ILE A 189 -35.44 -10.06 -54.59
CA ILE A 189 -36.57 -9.42 -55.29
C ILE A 189 -36.96 -10.33 -56.45
#